data_AF-A0A7X6SHV7-F1
#
_entry.id   AF-A0A7X6SHV7-F1
#
_cell.length_a   1.000
_cell.length_b   1.000
_cell.length_c   1.000
_cell.angle_alpha   90.00
_cell.angle_beta   90.00
_cell.angle_gamma   90.00
#
_symmetry.space_group_name_H-M   'P 1'
#
loop_
_entity.id
_entity.type
_entity.pdbx_description
1 polymer ?
#
loop_
_entity_poly.entity_id
_entity_poly.type
_entity_poly.pdbx_seq_one_letter_code
_entity_poly.pdbx_strand_id
1 'polypeptide(L)'
;MRISAVEATELFVGDPDAPLQIVRVGYADAAVPAEVRIDGEGLSTPEPVAVSAGAGTVEVAVRVADPVPGRRRAARVVVGEAATGCEAAFEFEDAEPGWTMHMISHFHYDPVWWNT
;
A
#
# COMPACT_ATOMS: atom_id res chain seq x y z
N MET A 1 -15.87 -13.47 -3.03
CA MET A 1 -14.53 -12.91 -2.80
C MET A 1 -14.33 -12.70 -1.32
N ARG A 2 -13.15 -13.03 -0.82
CA ARG A 2 -12.73 -12.86 0.56
C ARG A 2 -11.42 -12.10 0.59
N ILE A 3 -11.32 -11.11 1.46
CA ILE A 3 -10.07 -10.40 1.73
C ILE A 3 -9.23 -11.28 2.65
N SER A 4 -8.01 -11.63 2.23
CA SER A 4 -7.12 -12.55 2.94
C SER A 4 -6.02 -11.84 3.72
N ALA A 5 -5.61 -10.64 3.28
CA ALA A 5 -4.63 -9.80 3.95
C ALA A 5 -4.83 -8.33 3.57
N VAL A 6 -4.51 -7.43 4.48
CA VAL A 6 -4.45 -5.98 4.23
C VAL A 6 -3.22 -5.44 4.94
N GLU A 7 -2.36 -4.76 4.21
CA GLU A 7 -1.11 -4.21 4.70
C GLU A 7 -1.01 -2.73 4.29
N ALA A 8 -1.01 -1.82 5.26
CA ALA A 8 -0.63 -0.43 5.04
C ALA A 8 0.89 -0.36 4.92
N THR A 9 1.39 -0.20 3.69
CA THR A 9 2.84 -0.24 3.44
C THR A 9 3.47 1.13 3.63
N GLU A 10 4.80 1.17 3.73
CA GLU A 10 5.61 2.39 3.66
C GLU A 10 6.08 2.70 2.23
N LEU A 11 5.31 2.26 1.23
CA LEU A 11 5.58 2.50 -0.19
C LEU A 11 4.66 3.60 -0.73
N PHE A 12 5.18 4.38 -1.68
CA PHE A 12 4.48 5.51 -2.26
C PHE A 12 4.61 5.53 -3.78
N VAL A 13 3.56 6.04 -4.44
CA VAL A 13 3.53 6.30 -5.88
C VAL A 13 2.96 7.70 -6.16
N GLY A 14 3.06 8.15 -7.40
CA GLY A 14 2.51 9.44 -7.84
C GLY A 14 3.51 10.58 -7.77
N ASP A 15 2.98 11.80 -7.68
CA ASP A 15 3.77 13.03 -7.63
C ASP A 15 4.54 13.11 -6.29
N PRO A 16 5.85 13.42 -6.29
CA PRO A 16 6.63 13.59 -5.06
C PRO A 16 6.07 14.64 -4.09
N ASP A 17 5.39 15.67 -4.59
CA ASP A 17 4.76 16.73 -3.79
C ASP A 17 3.32 16.35 -3.35
N ALA A 18 2.77 15.26 -3.90
CA ALA A 18 1.45 14.73 -3.53
C ALA A 18 1.45 13.18 -3.55
N PRO A 19 2.27 12.54 -2.69
CA PRO A 19 2.45 11.09 -2.74
C PRO A 19 1.18 10.34 -2.31
N LEU A 20 0.94 9.21 -2.98
CA LEU A 20 -0.13 8.27 -2.64
C LEU A 20 0.49 7.06 -1.96
N GLN A 21 0.07 6.76 -0.73
CA GLN A 21 0.57 5.61 0.02
C GLN A 21 -0.07 4.32 -0.50
N ILE A 22 0.72 3.26 -0.63
CA ILE A 22 0.26 1.97 -1.12
C ILE A 22 -0.32 1.15 0.04
N VAL A 23 -1.55 0.67 -0.15
CA VAL A 23 -2.12 -0.42 0.65
C VAL A 23 -2.10 -1.68 -0.21
N ARG A 24 -1.49 -2.74 0.32
CA ARG A 24 -1.47 -4.05 -0.35
C ARG A 24 -2.61 -4.90 0.17
N VAL A 25 -3.46 -5.38 -0.75
CA VAL A 25 -4.65 -6.17 -0.44
C VAL A 25 -4.49 -7.56 -1.06
N GLY A 26 -4.46 -8.57 -0.21
CA GLY A 26 -4.59 -9.97 -0.59
C GLY A 26 -6.06 -10.37 -0.72
N TYR A 27 -6.40 -11.12 -1.76
CA TYR A 27 -7.75 -11.63 -1.96
C TYR A 27 -7.77 -13.08 -2.44
N ALA A 28 -8.88 -13.76 -2.14
CA ALA A 28 -9.18 -15.11 -2.58
C ALA A 28 -10.65 -15.25 -2.98
N ASP A 29 -10.96 -16.35 -3.68
CA ASP A 29 -12.33 -16.78 -3.97
C ASP A 29 -13.17 -15.70 -4.69
N ALA A 30 -12.54 -14.92 -5.58
CA ALA A 30 -13.24 -13.95 -6.44
C ALA A 30 -13.94 -14.68 -7.59
N ALA A 31 -15.28 -14.66 -7.60
CA ALA A 31 -16.07 -15.37 -8.60
C ALA A 31 -16.10 -14.63 -9.96
N VAL A 32 -16.02 -13.31 -9.92
CA VAL A 32 -16.02 -12.40 -11.06
C VAL A 32 -15.00 -11.28 -10.80
N PRO A 33 -14.55 -10.55 -11.84
CA PRO A 33 -13.77 -9.34 -11.64
C PRO A 33 -14.49 -8.33 -10.74
N ALA A 34 -13.72 -7.58 -9.95
CA ALA A 34 -14.24 -6.59 -9.00
C ALA A 34 -13.29 -5.41 -8.87
N GLU A 35 -13.79 -4.29 -8.35
CA GLU A 35 -12.95 -3.12 -8.03
C GLU A 35 -12.63 -3.09 -6.54
N VAL A 36 -11.40 -2.71 -6.20
CA VAL A 36 -10.92 -2.58 -4.81
C VAL A 36 -10.58 -1.12 -4.54
N ARG A 37 -11.08 -0.60 -3.42
CA ARG A 37 -10.77 0.74 -2.92
C ARG A 37 -10.58 0.74 -1.41
N ILE A 38 -9.83 1.71 -0.92
CA ILE A 38 -9.66 2.02 0.50
C ILE A 38 -10.47 3.26 0.85
N ASP A 39 -11.27 3.15 1.89
CA ASP A 39 -12.03 4.24 2.49
C ASP A 39 -11.63 4.44 3.95
N GLY A 40 -11.72 5.68 4.42
CA GLY A 40 -11.54 6.04 5.82
C GLY A 40 -11.65 7.54 6.01
N GLU A 41 -11.67 8.01 7.26
CA GLU A 41 -11.65 9.45 7.52
C GLU A 41 -10.31 10.05 7.06
N GLY A 42 -10.37 11.00 6.13
CA GLY A 42 -9.18 11.57 5.50
C GLY A 42 -8.44 10.61 4.57
N LEU A 43 -9.02 9.45 4.22
CA LEU A 43 -8.46 8.51 3.26
C LEU A 43 -9.36 8.43 2.04
N SER A 44 -8.78 8.53 0.85
CA SER A 44 -9.51 8.38 -0.40
C SER A 44 -8.69 7.63 -1.42
N THR A 45 -9.36 6.79 -2.21
CA THR A 45 -8.75 6.10 -3.35
C THR A 45 -9.07 6.90 -4.61
N PRO A 46 -8.09 7.57 -5.24
CA PRO A 46 -8.35 8.40 -6.42
C PRO A 46 -8.91 7.60 -7.60
N GLU A 47 -8.43 6.37 -7.78
CA GLU A 47 -8.87 5.45 -8.82
C GLU A 47 -9.00 4.03 -8.24
N PRO A 48 -10.20 3.42 -8.28
CA PRO A 48 -10.39 2.04 -7.86
C PRO A 48 -9.55 1.07 -8.70
N VAL A 49 -9.05 -0.01 -8.08
CA VAL A 49 -8.20 -0.98 -8.77
C VAL A 49 -8.99 -2.24 -9.13
N ALA A 50 -9.02 -2.59 -10.41
CA ALA A 50 -9.67 -3.81 -10.88
C ALA A 50 -8.85 -5.06 -10.54
N VAL A 51 -9.52 -6.10 -10.04
CA VAL A 51 -8.96 -7.43 -9.82
C VAL A 51 -9.69 -8.47 -10.67
N SER A 52 -8.98 -9.51 -11.10
CA SER A 52 -9.56 -10.63 -11.83
C SER A 52 -10.26 -11.63 -10.90
N ALA A 53 -11.07 -12.51 -11.47
CA ALA A 53 -11.56 -13.69 -10.75
C ALA A 53 -10.39 -14.57 -10.26
N GLY A 54 -10.60 -15.33 -9.19
CA GLY A 54 -9.60 -16.18 -8.54
C GLY A 54 -9.03 -15.57 -7.25
N ALA A 55 -7.71 -15.61 -7.11
CA ALA A 55 -6.98 -15.14 -5.94
C ALA A 55 -5.72 -14.38 -6.39
N GLY A 56 -5.26 -13.45 -5.55
CA GLY A 56 -4.10 -12.65 -5.88
C GLY A 56 -3.79 -11.59 -4.84
N THR A 57 -2.95 -10.65 -5.23
CA THR A 57 -2.59 -9.47 -4.45
C THR A 57 -2.65 -8.25 -5.36
N VAL A 58 -3.18 -7.15 -4.84
CA VAL A 58 -3.30 -5.88 -5.55
C VAL A 58 -2.76 -4.75 -4.69
N GLU A 59 -2.18 -3.74 -5.31
CA GLU A 59 -1.69 -2.53 -4.65
C GLU A 59 -2.65 -1.38 -4.97
N VAL A 60 -3.17 -0.74 -3.92
CA VAL A 60 -4.15 0.33 -4.02
C VAL A 60 -3.50 1.62 -3.54
N ALA A 61 -3.48 2.63 -4.41
CA ALA A 61 -2.92 3.94 -4.09
C ALA A 61 -3.93 4.78 -3.30
N VAL A 62 -3.54 5.21 -2.10
CA VAL A 62 -4.40 5.94 -1.17
C VAL A 62 -3.88 7.35 -0.96
N ARG A 63 -4.75 8.33 -1.18
CA ARG A 63 -4.50 9.73 -0.82
C ARG A 63 -4.82 9.93 0.66
N VAL A 64 -3.86 10.51 1.39
CA VAL A 64 -3.98 10.84 2.80
C VAL A 64 -4.18 12.34 3.00
N ALA A 65 -5.33 12.69 3.56
CA ALA A 65 -5.71 13.96 4.17
C ALA A 65 -4.73 14.43 5.27
N ASP A 66 -4.10 15.61 5.15
CA ASP A 66 -3.30 16.25 6.22
C ASP A 66 -2.34 15.26 6.91
N PRO A 67 -1.42 14.60 6.17
CA PRO A 67 -0.67 13.45 6.67
C PRO A 67 0.20 13.80 7.89
N VAL A 68 0.21 12.92 8.88
CA VAL A 68 1.04 13.05 10.09
C VAL A 68 1.72 11.69 10.31
N PRO A 69 3.03 11.57 10.05
CA PRO A 69 3.75 10.30 10.19
C PRO A 69 3.48 9.60 11.54
N GLY A 70 3.18 8.30 11.47
CA GLY A 70 2.85 7.46 12.63
C GLY A 70 1.43 7.62 13.19
N ARG A 71 0.60 8.52 12.63
CA ARG A 71 -0.82 8.62 13.00
C ARG A 71 -1.56 7.37 12.53
N ARG A 72 -2.41 6.81 13.38
CA ARG A 72 -3.25 5.65 13.07
C ARG A 72 -4.70 6.04 12.88
N ARG A 73 -5.33 5.48 11.85
CA ARG A 73 -6.70 5.79 11.42
C ARG A 73 -7.46 4.50 11.17
N ALA A 74 -8.77 4.51 11.47
CA ALA A 74 -9.64 3.43 11.05
C ALA A 74 -9.86 3.51 9.53
N ALA A 75 -9.61 2.41 8.84
CA ALA A 75 -9.80 2.27 7.42
C ALA A 75 -10.56 0.98 7.08
N ARG A 76 -11.12 0.94 5.88
CA ARG A 76 -11.77 -0.25 5.32
C ARG A 76 -11.34 -0.46 3.89
N VAL A 77 -11.04 -1.71 3.56
CA VAL A 77 -11.00 -2.17 2.17
C VAL A 77 -12.43 -2.42 1.75
N VAL A 78 -12.84 -1.88 0.61
CA VAL A 78 -14.15 -2.12 0.00
C VAL A 78 -13.93 -2.76 -1.37
N VAL A 79 -14.61 -3.87 -1.61
CA VAL A 79 -14.58 -4.60 -2.87
C VAL A 79 -15.96 -4.51 -3.52
N GLY A 80 -16.03 -4.02 -4.76
CA GLY A 80 -17.28 -3.85 -5.51
C GLY A 80 -18.17 -2.71 -4.98
N GLU A 81 -19.40 -2.66 -5.47
CA GLU A 81 -20.40 -1.68 -5.00
C GLU A 81 -20.93 -2.05 -3.61
N ALA A 82 -21.26 -1.05 -2.79
CA ALA A 82 -21.62 -1.24 -1.38
C ALA A 82 -22.82 -2.18 -1.13
N ALA A 83 -23.69 -2.39 -2.13
CA ALA A 83 -24.87 -3.27 -2.00
C ALA A 83 -24.56 -4.76 -2.23
N THR A 84 -23.48 -5.09 -2.92
CA THR A 84 -23.12 -6.48 -3.33
C THR A 84 -21.68 -6.85 -3.02
N GLY A 85 -20.91 -5.89 -2.48
CA GLY A 85 -19.51 -6.00 -2.15
C GLY A 85 -19.22 -6.68 -0.82
N CYS A 86 -17.92 -6.82 -0.53
CA CYS A 86 -17.44 -7.18 0.80
C CYS A 86 -16.46 -6.13 1.30
N GLU A 87 -16.38 -5.98 2.63
CA GLU A 87 -15.49 -5.05 3.28
C GLU A 87 -14.70 -5.71 4.42
N ALA A 88 -13.51 -5.17 4.69
CA ALA A 88 -12.72 -5.55 5.85
C ALA A 88 -12.09 -4.30 6.48
N ALA A 89 -12.26 -4.17 7.80
CA ALA A 89 -11.64 -3.11 8.57
C ALA A 89 -10.15 -3.42 8.83
N PHE A 90 -9.33 -2.37 8.86
CA PHE A 90 -7.93 -2.43 9.23
C PHE A 90 -7.47 -1.09 9.82
N GLU A 91 -6.33 -1.11 10.50
CA GLU A 91 -5.66 0.11 10.95
C GLU A 91 -4.73 0.60 9.83
N PHE A 92 -4.93 1.86 9.41
CA PHE A 92 -4.04 2.53 8.48
C PHE A 92 -3.09 3.42 9.27
N GLU A 93 -1.78 3.19 9.11
CA GLU A 93 -0.75 4.08 9.63
C GLU A 93 -0.28 5.01 8.51
N ASP A 94 -0.31 6.31 8.78
CA ASP A 94 0.25 7.32 7.90
C ASP A 94 1.77 7.11 7.85
N ALA A 95 2.28 6.54 6.76
CA ALA A 95 3.72 6.36 6.58
C ALA A 95 4.40 7.69 6.22
N GLU A 96 5.70 7.77 6.43
CA GLU A 96 6.50 8.95 6.06
C GLU A 96 7.04 8.81 4.63
N PRO A 97 6.60 9.64 3.66
CA PRO A 97 7.19 9.68 2.32
C PRO A 97 8.50 10.49 2.32
N GLY A 98 9.19 10.51 1.18
CA GLY A 98 10.35 11.41 0.97
C GLY A 98 11.71 10.81 1.33
N TRP A 99 11.77 9.52 1.68
CA TRP A 99 13.04 8.82 1.85
C TRP A 99 13.82 8.78 0.53
N THR A 100 15.07 9.23 0.59
CA THR A 100 16.01 9.14 -0.53
C THR A 100 17.05 8.07 -0.24
N MET A 101 17.03 6.99 -1.01
CA MET A 101 18.06 5.95 -0.93
C MET A 101 19.27 6.35 -1.77
N HIS A 102 20.40 6.64 -1.11
CA HIS A 102 21.68 6.87 -1.77
C HIS A 102 22.45 5.55 -1.89
N MET A 103 22.43 4.93 -3.07
CA MET A 103 23.20 3.73 -3.35
C MET A 103 24.66 4.10 -3.68
N ILE A 104 25.53 4.07 -2.66
CA ILE A 104 26.95 4.41 -2.80
C ILE A 104 27.76 3.12 -2.97
N SER A 105 28.09 2.79 -4.22
CA SER A 105 29.01 1.69 -4.52
C SER A 105 30.40 2.03 -4.00
N HIS A 106 30.98 1.11 -3.23
CA HIS A 106 32.37 1.19 -2.81
C HIS A 106 32.97 -0.22 -2.72
N PHE A 107 34.28 -0.29 -2.84
CA PHE A 107 35.04 -1.45 -2.40
C PHE A 107 36.03 -0.97 -1.34
N HIS A 108 36.17 -1.74 -0.27
CA HIS A 108 37.17 -1.48 0.74
C HIS A 108 38.44 -2.26 0.35
N TYR A 109 39.56 -1.54 0.18
CA TYR A 109 40.88 -2.14 0.04
C TYR A 109 41.68 -1.88 1.30
N ASP A 110 42.16 -2.96 1.93
CA ASP A 110 43.07 -2.88 3.05
C ASP A 110 44.53 -3.06 2.56
N PRO A 111 45.35 -2.00 2.59
CA PRO A 111 46.74 -2.06 2.14
C PRO A 111 47.67 -2.82 3.09
N VAL A 112 47.22 -3.14 4.32
CA VAL A 112 47.99 -3.88 5.34
C VAL A 112 47.11 -4.96 5.96
N TRP A 113 46.61 -5.87 5.11
CA TRP A 113 45.94 -7.09 5.55
C TRP A 113 46.94 -8.26 5.76
N TRP A 114 46.46 -9.34 6.37
CA TRP A 114 47.13 -10.64 6.45
C TRP A 114 47.11 -11.34 5.07
N ASN A 115 47.87 -10.82 4.11
CA ASN A 115 48.24 -11.58 2.93
C ASN A 115 49.68 -12.11 3.09
N THR A 116 49.95 -13.26 2.46
CA THR A 116 51.26 -13.91 2.29
C THR A 116 52.26 -13.04 1.53
#